data_AF-A0A381ZP57-F1
#
_entry.id   AF-A0A381ZP57-F1
#
_cell.length_a   1.000
_cell.length_b   1.000
_cell.length_c   1.000
_cell.angle_alpha   90.00
_cell.angle_beta   90.00
_cell.angle_gamma   90.00
#
_symmetry.space_group_name_H-M   'P 1'
#
loop_
_entity.id
_entity.type
_entity.pdbx_description
1 polymer ?
#
loop_
_entity_poly.entity_id
_entity_poly.type
_entity_poly.pdbx_seq_one_letter_code
_entity_poly.pdbx_strand_id
1 'polypeptide(L)'
;MTTELAVPLDQRVEFASADWIHEANRFLSERRESIKHFARPISFSVEFDKAPEHLNSSGKLGYTVVLDGAETMVIAKPDATVDFFQRCIYDHAIPPATIIHADNEDSARCRRREYEHLFGDSLGYYVDAFETNADVSVLLMAFHDHMARRTVNNPAIVHRAHQLGLE
;
A
#
# COMPACT_ATOMS: atom_id res chain seq x y z
N MET A 1 1.68 26.57 -4.09
CA MET A 1 0.77 25.43 -3.88
C MET A 1 0.07 25.16 -5.21
N THR A 2 0.61 24.24 -6.00
CA THR A 2 -0.06 23.73 -7.20
C THR A 2 -0.98 22.62 -6.72
N THR A 3 -2.28 22.89 -6.69
CA THR A 3 -3.27 21.85 -6.40
C THR A 3 -3.24 20.86 -7.55
N GLU A 4 -2.67 19.67 -7.33
CA GLU A 4 -2.83 18.58 -8.29
C GLU A 4 -4.33 18.30 -8.43
N LEU A 5 -4.79 18.13 -9.67
CA LEU A 5 -6.19 17.82 -9.93
C LEU A 5 -6.53 16.49 -9.28
N ALA A 6 -7.71 16.41 -8.66
CA ALA A 6 -8.18 15.18 -8.05
C ALA A 6 -8.22 14.06 -9.09
N VAL A 7 -7.69 12.88 -8.72
CA VAL A 7 -7.76 11.69 -9.57
C VAL A 7 -9.24 11.33 -9.80
N PRO A 8 -9.70 11.30 -11.06
CA PRO A 8 -11.05 10.90 -11.42
C PRO A 8 -11.44 9.54 -10.81
N LEU A 9 -12.72 9.38 -10.45
CA LEU A 9 -13.18 8.15 -9.76
C LEU A 9 -12.99 6.89 -10.60
N ASP A 10 -13.12 6.99 -11.92
CA ASP A 10 -12.90 5.91 -12.90
C ASP A 10 -11.43 5.50 -13.04
N GLN A 11 -10.51 6.29 -12.50
CA GLN A 11 -9.07 5.99 -12.44
C GLN A 11 -8.63 5.48 -11.07
N ARG A 12 -9.58 5.30 -10.15
CA ARG A 12 -9.31 4.73 -8.83
C ARG A 12 -9.58 3.23 -8.83
N VAL A 13 -8.78 2.51 -8.05
CA VAL A 13 -8.67 1.05 -8.05
C VAL A 13 -8.86 0.51 -6.63
N GLU A 14 -9.48 -0.65 -6.51
CA GLU A 14 -9.70 -1.30 -5.21
C GLU A 14 -8.37 -1.73 -4.58
N PHE A 15 -8.21 -1.52 -3.28
CA PHE A 15 -6.95 -1.83 -2.58
C PHE A 15 -6.53 -3.30 -2.77
N ALA A 16 -5.26 -3.52 -3.11
CA ALA A 16 -4.68 -4.85 -3.37
C ALA A 16 -5.37 -5.68 -4.48
N SER A 17 -6.26 -5.11 -5.28
CA SER A 17 -6.84 -5.74 -6.46
C SER A 17 -5.81 -5.88 -7.59
N ALA A 18 -6.14 -6.65 -8.64
CA ALA A 18 -5.30 -6.76 -9.83
C ALA A 18 -5.01 -5.40 -10.48
N ASP A 19 -5.99 -4.50 -10.53
CA ASP A 19 -5.84 -3.15 -11.09
C ASP A 19 -4.92 -2.28 -10.21
N TRP A 20 -4.97 -2.46 -8.89
CA TRP A 20 -4.04 -1.83 -7.96
C TRP A 20 -2.61 -2.30 -8.17
N ILE A 21 -2.40 -3.60 -8.37
CA ILE A 21 -1.08 -4.17 -8.67
C ILE A 21 -0.55 -3.68 -10.03
N HIS A 22 -1.42 -3.55 -11.03
CA HIS A 22 -1.07 -3.00 -12.33
C HIS A 22 -0.62 -1.55 -12.22
N GLU A 23 -1.38 -0.71 -11.52
CA GLU A 23 -1.06 0.70 -11.31
C GLU A 23 0.21 0.89 -10.49
N ALA A 24 0.43 0.05 -9.47
CA ALA A 24 1.64 0.05 -8.66
C ALA A 24 2.89 -0.27 -9.52
N ASN A 25 2.80 -1.27 -10.39
CA ASN A 25 3.87 -1.56 -11.36
C ASN A 25 4.09 -0.39 -12.31
N ARG A 26 3.02 0.21 -12.85
CA ARG A 26 3.13 1.36 -13.77
C ARG A 26 3.95 2.49 -13.15
N PHE A 27 3.65 2.85 -11.90
CA PHE A 27 4.37 3.91 -11.17
C PHE A 27 5.86 3.58 -10.95
N LEU A 28 6.17 2.35 -10.54
CA LEU A 28 7.56 1.95 -10.27
C LEU A 28 8.36 1.82 -11.57
N SER A 29 7.75 1.34 -12.65
CA SER A 29 8.38 1.22 -13.97
C SER A 29 8.81 2.57 -14.54
N GLU A 30 8.05 3.65 -14.29
CA GLU A 30 8.46 5.02 -14.63
C GLU A 30 9.73 5.48 -13.88
N ARG A 31 10.03 4.86 -12.74
CA ARG A 31 11.16 5.19 -11.85
C ARG A 31 12.28 4.13 -11.88
N ARG A 32 12.19 3.15 -12.78
CA ARG A 32 13.13 2.02 -12.86
C ARG A 32 14.60 2.46 -12.92
N GLU A 33 14.91 3.53 -13.64
CA GLU A 33 16.29 3.98 -13.79
C GLU A 33 16.82 4.54 -12.47
N SER A 34 16.02 5.28 -11.70
CA SER A 34 16.39 5.71 -10.35
C SER A 34 16.58 4.52 -9.40
N ILE A 35 15.71 3.51 -9.48
CA ILE A 35 15.77 2.31 -8.64
C ILE A 35 17.05 1.49 -8.88
N LYS A 36 17.53 1.40 -10.13
CA LYS A 36 18.79 0.70 -10.46
C LYS A 36 20.03 1.31 -9.80
N HIS A 37 19.95 2.55 -9.32
CA HIS A 37 21.06 3.21 -8.62
C HIS A 37 21.10 2.89 -7.12
N PHE A 38 20.13 2.15 -6.59
CA PHE A 38 20.18 1.70 -5.20
C PHE A 38 21.38 0.79 -4.97
N ALA A 39 22.00 0.90 -3.78
CA ALA A 39 23.18 0.11 -3.44
C ALA A 39 22.95 -1.41 -3.49
N ARG A 40 21.69 -1.84 -3.27
CA ARG A 40 21.23 -3.21 -3.45
C ARG A 40 19.72 -3.23 -3.74
N PRO A 41 19.19 -4.31 -4.34
CA PRO A 41 17.75 -4.56 -4.37
C PRO A 41 17.15 -4.56 -2.96
N ILE A 42 15.96 -4.00 -2.84
CA ILE A 42 15.17 -3.98 -1.60
C ILE A 42 13.79 -4.51 -1.87
N SER A 43 13.30 -5.34 -0.96
CA SER A 43 12.03 -6.02 -1.09
C SER A 43 11.17 -5.85 0.14
N PHE A 44 9.87 -5.65 -0.06
CA PHE A 44 8.91 -5.68 1.04
C PHE A 44 7.62 -6.37 0.63
N SER A 45 6.91 -6.93 1.60
CA SER A 45 5.69 -7.68 1.36
C SER A 45 4.66 -7.45 2.45
N VAL A 46 3.40 -7.40 2.03
CA VAL A 46 2.24 -7.27 2.90
C VAL A 46 1.31 -8.44 2.66
N GLU A 47 0.98 -9.18 3.71
CA GLU A 47 -0.05 -10.23 3.72
C GLU A 47 -1.28 -9.76 4.48
N PHE A 48 -2.46 -9.97 3.89
CA PHE A 48 -3.73 -9.53 4.46
C PHE A 48 -4.54 -10.69 5.03
N ASP A 49 -4.82 -10.63 6.32
CA ASP A 49 -5.84 -11.43 6.98
C ASP A 49 -7.23 -10.86 6.74
N LYS A 50 -8.24 -11.74 6.80
CA LYS A 50 -9.67 -11.37 6.69
C LYS A 50 -9.98 -10.57 5.43
N ALA A 51 -9.31 -10.87 4.32
CA ALA A 51 -9.58 -10.24 3.04
C ALA A 51 -10.99 -10.59 2.50
N PRO A 52 -11.63 -9.69 1.71
CA PRO A 52 -12.85 -9.99 0.98
C PRO A 52 -12.69 -11.19 0.04
N GLU A 53 -13.73 -12.02 -0.07
CA GLU A 53 -13.70 -13.25 -0.88
C GLU A 53 -13.40 -12.98 -2.36
N HIS A 54 -13.92 -11.88 -2.92
CA HIS A 54 -13.71 -11.54 -4.33
C HIS A 54 -12.25 -11.16 -4.65
N LEU A 55 -11.46 -10.79 -3.63
CA LEU A 55 -10.03 -10.53 -3.75
C LEU A 55 -9.20 -11.78 -3.41
N ASN A 56 -9.69 -12.64 -2.53
CA ASN A 56 -8.96 -13.81 -2.03
C ASN A 56 -9.27 -15.11 -2.80
N SER A 57 -9.18 -15.09 -4.13
CA SER A 57 -9.51 -16.25 -4.98
C SER A 57 -8.51 -17.41 -4.87
N SER A 58 -7.31 -17.19 -4.34
CA SER A 58 -6.21 -18.17 -4.28
C SER A 58 -5.73 -18.54 -2.87
N GLY A 59 -6.44 -18.08 -1.82
CA GLY A 59 -6.25 -18.48 -0.43
C GLY A 59 -5.50 -17.46 0.44
N LYS A 60 -4.51 -16.74 -0.11
CA LYS A 60 -3.84 -15.63 0.57
C LYS A 60 -3.85 -14.38 -0.28
N LEU A 61 -4.43 -13.29 0.23
CA LEU A 61 -4.33 -11.96 -0.37
C LEU A 61 -3.08 -11.25 0.16
N GLY A 62 -2.36 -10.59 -0.73
CA GLY A 62 -1.18 -9.81 -0.38
C GLY A 62 -0.39 -9.42 -1.62
N TYR A 63 0.66 -8.65 -1.40
CA TYR A 63 1.57 -8.27 -2.47
C TYR A 63 3.01 -8.25 -1.99
N THR A 64 3.91 -8.36 -2.95
CA THR A 64 5.35 -8.20 -2.76
C THR A 64 5.84 -7.15 -3.72
N VAL A 65 6.63 -6.20 -3.23
CA VAL A 65 7.35 -5.21 -4.02
C VAL A 65 8.83 -5.54 -3.97
N VAL A 66 9.47 -5.61 -5.13
CA VAL A 66 10.93 -5.79 -5.28
C VAL A 66 11.46 -4.62 -6.09
N LEU A 67 12.23 -3.76 -5.43
CA LEU A 67 12.85 -2.57 -5.99
C LEU A 67 14.24 -2.92 -6.53
N ASP A 68 14.27 -3.60 -7.68
CA ASP A 68 15.48 -4.03 -8.40
C ASP A 68 15.63 -3.38 -9.78
N GLY A 69 14.63 -2.62 -10.23
CA GLY A 69 14.59 -1.97 -11.54
C GLY A 69 14.16 -2.89 -12.69
N ALA A 70 13.58 -4.06 -12.39
CA ALA A 70 12.95 -4.94 -13.36
C ALA A 70 11.67 -4.34 -13.97
N GLU A 71 11.14 -4.97 -15.01
CA GLU A 71 9.88 -4.54 -15.65
C GLU A 71 8.66 -4.75 -14.75
N THR A 72 8.70 -5.79 -13.92
CA THR A 72 7.67 -6.09 -12.92
C THR A 72 8.32 -6.02 -11.55
N MET A 73 7.88 -5.05 -10.76
CA MET A 73 8.38 -4.82 -9.40
C MET A 73 7.31 -5.08 -8.34
N VAL A 74 6.04 -5.28 -8.72
CA VAL A 74 4.96 -5.62 -7.79
C VAL A 74 4.28 -6.91 -8.23
N ILE A 75 4.16 -7.87 -7.31
CA ILE A 75 3.60 -9.18 -7.55
C ILE A 75 2.42 -9.38 -6.59
N ALA A 76 1.28 -9.85 -7.10
CA ALA A 76 0.07 -10.17 -6.34
C ALA A 76 0.22 -11.48 -5.53
N LYS A 77 1.29 -11.59 -4.75
CA LYS A 77 1.59 -12.73 -3.90
C LYS A 77 2.44 -12.26 -2.72
N PRO A 78 2.02 -12.50 -1.47
CA PRO A 78 2.87 -12.21 -0.33
C PRO A 78 4.06 -13.19 -0.24
N ASP A 79 5.18 -12.69 0.24
CA ASP A 79 6.41 -13.44 0.47
C ASP A 79 7.03 -13.03 1.80
N ALA A 80 7.11 -13.96 2.75
CA ALA A 80 7.65 -13.70 4.09
C ALA A 80 9.18 -13.70 4.15
N THR A 81 9.87 -13.93 3.03
CA THR A 81 11.35 -14.03 2.96
C THR A 81 12.04 -12.75 2.51
N VAL A 82 11.27 -11.71 2.20
CA VAL A 82 11.72 -10.38 1.78
C VAL A 82 12.39 -9.59 2.91
N ASP A 83 13.04 -8.46 2.58
CA ASP A 83 13.73 -7.63 3.58
C ASP A 83 12.79 -7.07 4.66
N PHE A 84 11.54 -6.76 4.31
CA PHE A 84 10.50 -6.33 5.26
C PHE A 84 9.17 -7.04 4.98
N PHE A 85 8.68 -7.82 5.94
CA PHE A 85 7.39 -8.49 5.84
C PHE A 85 6.45 -7.98 6.92
N GLN A 86 5.21 -7.68 6.54
CA GLN A 86 4.15 -7.33 7.46
C GLN A 86 2.89 -8.14 7.19
N ARG A 87 2.28 -8.63 8.26
CA ARG A 87 0.94 -9.24 8.23
C ARG A 87 -0.02 -8.29 8.91
N CYS A 88 -1.13 -7.95 8.25
CA CYS A 88 -2.13 -7.01 8.75
C CYS A 88 -3.55 -7.51 8.47
N ILE A 89 -4.55 -6.94 9.15
CA ILE A 89 -5.95 -7.19 8.81
C ILE A 89 -6.32 -6.27 7.65
N TYR A 90 -6.92 -6.82 6.60
CA TYR A 90 -7.27 -6.08 5.37
C TYR A 90 -8.00 -4.76 5.66
N ASP A 91 -9.06 -4.81 6.48
CA ASP A 91 -9.85 -3.62 6.84
C ASP A 91 -9.08 -2.61 7.69
N HIS A 92 -8.06 -3.05 8.43
CA HIS A 92 -7.22 -2.17 9.24
C HIS A 92 -6.12 -1.50 8.39
N ALA A 93 -5.75 -2.12 7.26
CA ALA A 93 -4.74 -1.61 6.33
C ALA A 93 -5.24 -0.60 5.30
N ILE A 94 -6.55 -0.54 5.04
CA ILE A 94 -7.10 0.45 4.11
C ILE A 94 -6.94 1.89 4.63
N PRO A 95 -7.34 2.24 5.87
CA PRO A 95 -7.21 3.61 6.36
C PRO A 95 -5.80 4.20 6.23
N PRO A 96 -4.72 3.54 6.70
CA PRO A 96 -3.36 4.06 6.54
C PRO A 96 -2.91 4.07 5.08
N ALA A 97 -3.31 3.10 4.24
CA ALA A 97 -2.95 3.06 2.82
C ALA A 97 -3.59 4.19 1.98
N THR A 98 -4.52 4.95 2.55
CA THR A 98 -5.18 6.10 1.90
C THR A 98 -4.71 7.45 2.42
N ILE A 99 -3.68 7.48 3.28
CA ILE A 99 -3.08 8.72 3.76
C ILE A 99 -2.25 9.33 2.63
N ILE A 100 -2.39 10.65 2.42
CA ILE A 100 -1.57 11.41 1.48
C ILE A 100 -0.71 12.37 2.30
N HIS A 101 0.60 12.17 2.25
CA HIS A 101 1.61 12.94 2.98
C HIS A 101 1.94 14.26 2.29
N ALA A 102 2.11 14.26 0.96
CA ALA A 102 2.49 15.45 0.19
C ALA A 102 1.50 16.62 0.26
N ASP A 103 0.24 16.35 0.61
CA ASP A 103 -0.78 17.39 0.76
C ASP A 103 -0.65 18.11 2.11
N ASN A 104 -0.42 17.36 3.20
CA ASN A 104 -0.25 17.90 4.56
C ASN A 104 0.36 16.84 5.49
N GLU A 105 1.67 16.95 5.73
CA GLU A 105 2.44 16.01 6.56
C GLU A 105 1.97 15.97 8.02
N ASP A 106 1.59 17.11 8.61
CA ASP A 106 1.10 17.14 10.00
C ASP A 106 -0.24 16.42 10.15
N SER A 107 -1.14 16.60 9.18
CA SER A 107 -2.42 15.89 9.11
C SER A 107 -2.21 14.40 8.90
N ALA A 108 -1.31 14.01 7.99
CA ALA A 108 -0.96 12.63 7.73
C ALA A 108 -0.42 11.94 8.99
N ARG A 109 0.52 12.58 9.70
CA ARG A 109 1.08 12.09 10.97
C ARG A 109 0.02 11.93 12.06
N CYS A 110 -0.91 12.89 12.20
CA CYS A 110 -2.01 12.79 13.15
C CYS A 110 -2.93 11.60 12.85
N ARG A 111 -3.36 11.44 11.58
CA ARG A 111 -4.21 10.31 11.16
C ARG A 111 -3.53 8.97 11.38
N ARG A 112 -2.24 8.89 11.02
CA ARG A 112 -1.43 7.69 11.27
C ARG A 112 -1.44 7.32 12.75
N ARG A 113 -1.12 8.27 13.64
CA ARG A 113 -1.13 8.04 15.10
C ARG A 113 -2.50 7.56 15.60
N GLU A 114 -3.60 8.11 15.07
CA GLU A 114 -4.95 7.68 15.42
C GLU A 114 -5.21 6.23 14.99
N TYR A 115 -4.84 5.85 13.77
CA TYR A 115 -5.01 4.48 13.30
C TYR A 115 -4.07 3.49 14.02
N GLU A 116 -2.85 3.89 14.35
CA GLU A 116 -1.94 3.11 15.21
C GLU A 116 -2.57 2.86 16.58
N HIS A 117 -3.22 3.86 17.16
CA HIS A 117 -3.94 3.70 18.43
C HIS A 117 -5.14 2.73 18.31
N LEU A 118 -5.87 2.76 17.19
CA LEU A 118 -7.05 1.93 16.98
C LEU A 118 -6.73 0.47 16.63
N PHE A 119 -5.71 0.25 15.79
CA PHE A 119 -5.44 -1.05 15.19
C PHE A 119 -4.14 -1.71 15.64
N GLY A 120 -3.24 -0.95 16.28
CA GLY A 120 -1.94 -1.45 16.75
C GLY A 120 -1.15 -2.12 15.63
N ASP A 121 -0.60 -3.29 15.92
CA ASP A 121 0.28 -4.04 15.00
C ASP A 121 -0.44 -4.53 13.73
N SER A 122 -1.77 -4.56 13.73
CA SER A 122 -2.56 -5.02 12.59
C SER A 122 -2.83 -3.94 11.55
N LEU A 123 -2.36 -2.71 11.77
CA LEU A 123 -2.56 -1.54 10.91
C LEU A 123 -1.99 -1.72 9.50
N GLY A 124 -0.79 -2.28 9.34
CA GLY A 124 -0.13 -2.27 8.02
C GLY A 124 0.42 -0.89 7.64
N TYR A 125 1.73 -0.67 7.74
CA TYR A 125 2.38 0.58 7.32
C TYR A 125 3.87 0.34 7.02
N TYR A 126 4.24 0.36 5.74
CA TYR A 126 5.59 0.02 5.27
C TYR A 126 6.48 1.23 4.96
N VAL A 127 5.97 2.46 5.04
CA VAL A 127 6.70 3.67 4.60
C VAL A 127 8.00 3.87 5.41
N ASP A 128 7.98 3.47 6.68
CA ASP A 128 9.13 3.56 7.60
C ASP A 128 9.99 2.28 7.63
N ALA A 129 9.73 1.30 6.76
CA ALA A 129 10.44 0.01 6.78
C ALA A 129 11.96 0.15 6.59
N PHE A 130 12.40 1.22 5.94
CA PHE A 130 13.80 1.43 5.56
C PHE A 130 14.29 2.86 5.88
N GLU A 131 13.94 3.41 7.05
CA GLU A 131 14.28 4.78 7.48
C GLU A 131 15.76 5.18 7.30
N THR A 132 16.68 4.24 7.48
CA THR A 132 18.13 4.50 7.33
C THR A 132 18.57 4.61 5.87
N ASN A 133 17.71 4.27 4.91
CA ASN A 133 17.95 4.38 3.47
C ASN A 133 17.09 5.52 2.91
N ALA A 134 17.71 6.70 2.78
CA ALA A 134 17.01 7.92 2.36
C ALA A 134 16.38 7.80 0.97
N ASP A 135 17.10 7.24 -0.01
CA ASP A 135 16.60 7.11 -1.39
C ASP A 135 15.36 6.21 -1.47
N VAL A 136 15.37 5.11 -0.70
CA VAL A 136 14.25 4.18 -0.62
C VAL A 136 13.08 4.81 0.13
N SER A 137 13.34 5.49 1.24
CA SER A 137 12.30 6.16 2.02
C SER A 137 11.56 7.22 1.19
N VAL A 138 12.30 8.01 0.40
CA VAL A 138 11.70 8.99 -0.53
C VAL A 138 10.85 8.29 -1.59
N LEU A 139 11.34 7.20 -2.18
CA LEU A 139 10.58 6.44 -3.17
C LEU A 139 9.32 5.80 -2.57
N LEU A 140 9.41 5.20 -1.39
CA LEU A 140 8.29 4.55 -0.71
C LEU A 140 7.21 5.56 -0.32
N MET A 141 7.62 6.75 0.16
CA MET A 141 6.68 7.83 0.42
C MET A 141 5.97 8.27 -0.86
N ALA A 142 6.70 8.47 -1.95
CA ALA A 142 6.12 8.85 -3.24
C ALA A 142 5.20 7.74 -3.81
N PHE A 143 5.58 6.48 -3.64
CA PHE A 143 4.78 5.31 -4.02
C PHE A 143 3.48 5.25 -3.22
N HIS A 144 3.58 5.39 -1.89
CA HIS A 144 2.45 5.41 -0.98
C HIS A 144 1.45 6.50 -1.38
N ASP A 145 1.91 7.74 -1.52
CA ASP A 145 1.09 8.89 -1.92
C ASP A 145 0.43 8.73 -3.28
N HIS A 146 1.15 8.14 -4.24
CA HIS A 146 0.61 7.85 -5.57
C HIS A 146 -0.53 6.84 -5.51
N MET A 147 -0.34 5.76 -4.74
CA MET A 147 -1.35 4.72 -4.55
C MET A 147 -2.50 5.21 -3.69
N ALA A 148 -2.26 6.02 -2.66
CA ALA A 148 -3.29 6.59 -1.79
C ALA A 148 -4.30 7.44 -2.57
N ARG A 149 -3.82 8.27 -3.52
CA ARG A 149 -4.69 9.07 -4.40
C ARG A 149 -5.59 8.23 -5.32
N ARG A 150 -5.16 7.00 -5.63
CA ARG A 150 -5.84 6.08 -6.56
C ARG A 150 -6.58 4.97 -5.85
N THR A 151 -6.34 4.74 -4.57
CA THR A 151 -6.99 3.66 -3.85
C THR A 151 -8.41 4.11 -3.50
N VAL A 152 -9.42 3.43 -4.03
CA VAL A 152 -10.75 3.55 -3.46
C VAL A 152 -10.80 2.77 -2.16
N ASN A 153 -11.32 3.43 -1.14
CA ASN A 153 -11.88 2.75 0.02
C ASN A 153 -13.22 2.14 -0.41
N ASN A 154 -13.20 1.13 -1.28
CA ASN A 154 -14.44 0.50 -1.73
C ASN A 154 -14.87 -0.54 -0.69
N PRO A 155 -16.04 -0.37 -0.07
CA PRO A 155 -16.52 -1.28 0.93
C PRO A 155 -17.30 -2.37 0.20
N ALA A 156 -16.84 -3.61 0.31
CA ALA A 156 -17.81 -4.66 0.54
C ALA A 156 -18.50 -4.31 1.88
N ILE A 157 -19.54 -3.47 1.86
CA ILE A 157 -20.25 -3.00 3.07
C ILE A 157 -20.72 -4.22 3.87
N VAL A 158 -21.15 -5.27 3.15
CA VAL A 158 -21.51 -6.57 3.71
C VAL A 158 -20.33 -7.24 4.42
N HIS A 159 -19.13 -7.23 3.81
CA HIS A 159 -17.92 -7.76 4.44
C HIS A 159 -17.57 -6.98 5.72
N ARG A 160 -17.63 -5.65 5.68
CA ARG A 160 -17.36 -4.81 6.86
C ARG A 160 -18.41 -4.97 7.95
N ALA A 161 -19.68 -5.03 7.59
CA ALA A 161 -20.78 -5.28 8.52
C ALA A 161 -20.56 -6.62 9.23
N HIS A 162 -20.26 -7.69 8.48
CA HIS A 162 -19.92 -8.99 9.07
C HIS A 162 -18.68 -8.94 9.98
N GLN A 163 -17.60 -8.25 9.58
CA GLN A 163 -16.40 -8.12 10.44
C GLN A 163 -16.65 -7.30 11.71
N LEU A 164 -17.63 -6.38 11.69
CA LEU A 164 -18.06 -5.60 12.84
C LEU A 164 -19.15 -6.29 13.67
N GLY A 165 -19.59 -7.50 13.27
CA GLY A 165 -20.65 -8.24 13.96
C GLY A 165 -22.05 -7.64 13.76
N LEU A 166 -22.26 -6.90 12.69
CA LEU A 166 -23.55 -6.33 12.29
C LEU A 166 -24.19 -7.25 11.24
N GLU A 167 -25.33 -7.86 11.58
CA GLU A 167 -26.21 -8.63 10.68
C GLU A 167 -27.50 -7.86 10.38
#